data_AF-A0A2D5MQ19-F1
#
_entry.id   AF-A0A2D5MQ19-F1
#
_cell.length_a   1.000
_cell.length_b   1.000
_cell.length_c   1.000
_cell.angle_alpha   90.00
_cell.angle_beta   90.00
_cell.angle_gamma   90.00
#
_symmetry.space_group_name_H-M   'P 1'
#
loop_
_entity.id
_entity.type
_entity.pdbx_description
1 polymer ?
#
loop_
_entity_poly.entity_id
_entity_poly.type
_entity_poly.pdbx_seq_one_letter_code
_entity_poly.pdbx_strand_id
1 'polypeptide(L)'
;MSRSKKLKAKQVYILANGDLRLSANRVCWKEQSRVEQVLSKAIQEEGWSVIRAHDFDRKKRHGFIDSQKRGIEVFRELDPDAPLIIAECVWQYSQHILPGLLTHRGPILTLANWSGMWPGLVGMLNLNGSLTKMDISYSTIWSKNFSDSFFRKSLRQWLNEGEISHDQSHVKNITLLSLPISEVKTGRSEARKLLANKAIMGVFDEGCMGMHNAIIPDELLNRTGVFKERLSQSALYAAMREVRDEEAEAV
;
A
#
# COMPACT_ATOMS: atom_id res chain seq x y z
N MET A 1 7.46 14.00 27.74
CA MET A 1 7.40 13.27 26.45
C MET A 1 8.74 12.59 26.24
N SER A 2 8.78 11.25 26.23
CA SER A 2 10.00 10.52 25.88
C SER A 2 10.39 10.93 24.46
N ARG A 3 11.55 11.57 24.28
CA ARG A 3 12.08 11.82 22.93
C ARG A 3 12.51 10.46 22.39
N SER A 4 11.86 10.00 21.32
CA SER A 4 12.32 8.80 20.62
C SER A 4 13.80 8.93 20.26
N LYS A 5 14.53 7.83 20.37
CA LYS A 5 15.98 7.84 20.19
C LYS A 5 16.29 8.11 18.73
N LYS A 6 17.01 9.20 18.46
CA LYS A 6 17.46 9.56 17.12
C LYS A 6 18.33 8.46 16.50
N LEU A 7 18.10 8.14 15.23
CA LEU A 7 19.01 7.27 14.48
C LEU A 7 20.33 7.98 14.23
N LYS A 8 21.43 7.23 14.18
CA LYS A 8 22.73 7.79 13.84
C LYS A 8 22.80 8.07 12.33
N ALA A 9 23.81 8.85 11.92
CA ALA A 9 24.09 9.03 10.50
C ALA A 9 24.32 7.67 9.81
N LYS A 10 23.87 7.58 8.55
CA LYS A 10 23.92 6.35 7.74
C LYS A 10 23.26 5.13 8.40
N GLN A 11 22.17 5.35 9.12
CA GLN A 11 21.28 4.28 9.57
C GLN A 11 19.90 4.43 8.94
N VAL A 12 19.27 3.30 8.65
CA VAL A 12 17.93 3.24 8.06
C VAL A 12 17.08 2.22 8.78
N TYR A 13 15.80 2.51 8.97
CA TYR A 13 14.85 1.53 9.48
C TYR A 13 14.37 0.59 8.38
N ILE A 14 14.29 -0.71 8.67
CA ILE A 14 13.47 -1.65 7.90
C ILE A 14 12.26 -2.04 8.73
N LEU A 15 11.08 -1.90 8.13
CA LEU A 15 9.79 -2.26 8.68
C LEU A 15 9.11 -3.28 7.76
N ALA A 16 8.49 -4.31 8.34
CA ALA A 16 7.64 -5.25 7.61
C ALA A 16 6.20 -5.19 8.13
N ASN A 17 5.23 -4.90 7.26
CA ASN A 17 3.81 -4.94 7.57
C ASN A 17 3.19 -6.27 7.15
N GLY A 18 2.10 -6.67 7.81
CA GLY A 18 1.51 -8.00 7.65
C GLY A 18 0.01 -8.03 7.38
N ASP A 19 -0.45 -9.26 7.17
CA ASP A 19 -1.85 -9.65 7.04
C ASP A 19 -2.56 -9.64 8.41
N LEU A 20 -3.88 -9.50 8.43
CA LEU A 20 -4.68 -9.77 9.65
C LEU A 20 -4.69 -11.25 10.02
N ARG A 21 -4.52 -12.14 9.04
CA ARG A 21 -4.57 -13.58 9.22
C ARG A 21 -3.21 -14.10 9.68
N LEU A 22 -3.18 -14.64 10.89
CA LEU A 22 -1.98 -15.26 11.48
C LEU A 22 -1.38 -16.36 10.59
N SER A 23 -2.22 -17.16 9.92
CA SER A 23 -1.77 -18.21 9.00
C SER A 23 -0.97 -17.64 7.83
N ALA A 24 -1.48 -16.59 7.17
CA ALA A 24 -0.79 -15.93 6.07
C ALA A 24 0.57 -15.36 6.50
N ASN A 25 0.62 -14.68 7.66
CA ASN A 25 1.86 -14.14 8.21
C ASN A 25 2.90 -15.24 8.49
N ARG A 26 2.49 -16.36 9.09
CA ARG A 26 3.39 -17.49 9.38
C ARG A 26 3.97 -18.10 8.10
N VAL A 27 3.14 -18.27 7.08
CA VAL A 27 3.54 -18.88 5.81
C VAL A 27 4.51 -17.96 5.05
N CYS A 28 4.25 -16.65 5.03
CA CYS A 28 5.08 -15.68 4.30
C CYS A 28 6.37 -15.28 5.04
N TRP A 29 6.45 -15.53 6.37
CA TRP A 29 7.57 -15.03 7.18
C TRP A 29 8.94 -15.50 6.72
N LYS A 30 9.06 -16.76 6.26
CA LYS A 30 10.34 -17.29 5.77
C LYS A 30 10.88 -16.47 4.61
N GLU A 31 10.01 -16.12 3.66
CA GLU A 31 10.38 -15.29 2.52
C GLU A 31 10.69 -13.86 2.95
N GLN A 32 9.84 -13.26 3.79
CA GLN A 32 10.08 -11.91 4.32
C GLN A 32 11.46 -11.81 4.99
N SER A 33 11.79 -12.75 5.88
CA SER A 33 13.08 -12.78 6.55
C SER A 33 14.24 -12.93 5.57
N ARG A 34 14.08 -13.71 4.49
CA ARG A 34 15.09 -13.83 3.43
C ARG A 34 15.28 -12.51 2.69
N VAL A 35 14.19 -11.81 2.36
CA VAL A 35 14.24 -10.50 1.69
C VAL A 35 14.86 -9.44 2.59
N GLU A 36 14.51 -9.40 3.87
CA GLU A 36 15.13 -8.50 4.84
C GLU A 36 16.65 -8.72 4.94
N GLN A 37 17.13 -9.97 4.89
CA GLN A 37 18.57 -10.28 4.88
C GLN A 37 19.26 -9.80 3.60
N VAL A 38 18.67 -10.09 2.43
CA VAL A 38 19.22 -9.67 1.13
C VAL A 38 19.27 -8.14 1.04
N LEU A 39 18.19 -7.48 1.45
CA LEU A 39 18.10 -6.02 1.48
C LEU A 39 19.11 -5.42 2.46
N SER A 40 19.26 -6.01 3.65
CA SER A 40 20.25 -5.56 4.63
C SER A 40 21.68 -5.62 4.09
N LYS A 41 22.01 -6.69 3.36
CA LYS A 41 23.30 -6.81 2.70
C LYS A 41 23.50 -5.73 1.63
N ALA A 42 22.50 -5.51 0.78
CA ALA A 42 22.57 -4.47 -0.25
C ALA A 42 22.75 -3.06 0.34
N ILE A 43 22.07 -2.75 1.45
CA ILE A 43 22.22 -1.47 2.17
C ILE A 43 23.62 -1.34 2.78
N GLN A 44 24.17 -2.42 3.33
CA GLN A 44 25.54 -2.45 3.87
C GLN A 44 26.61 -2.24 2.79
N GLU A 45 26.41 -2.80 1.60
CA GLU A 45 27.30 -2.59 0.44
C GLU A 45 27.36 -1.11 0.01
N GLU A 46 26.30 -0.34 0.28
CA GLU A 46 26.23 1.11 0.06
C GLU A 46 26.77 1.93 1.27
N GLY A 47 27.31 1.28 2.30
CA GLY A 47 27.91 1.92 3.46
C GLY A 47 26.91 2.40 4.53
N TRP A 48 25.68 1.88 4.49
CA TRP A 48 24.63 2.15 5.46
C TRP A 48 24.45 0.98 6.44
N SER A 49 23.86 1.24 7.61
CA SER A 49 23.49 0.20 8.57
C SER A 49 21.98 0.11 8.73
N VAL A 50 21.48 -1.11 8.87
CA VAL A 50 20.05 -1.39 9.03
C VAL A 50 19.70 -1.55 10.50
N ILE A 51 18.60 -0.91 10.91
CA ILE A 51 17.92 -1.17 12.18
C ILE A 51 16.53 -1.73 11.86
N ARG A 52 16.22 -2.94 12.32
CA ARG A 52 14.85 -3.47 12.19
C ARG A 52 13.95 -2.70 13.15
N ALA A 53 12.85 -2.12 12.66
CA ALA A 53 11.97 -1.25 13.41
C ALA A 53 11.19 -1.95 14.55
N HIS A 54 11.11 -3.29 14.49
CA HIS A 54 10.39 -4.11 15.46
C HIS A 54 10.99 -5.51 15.53
N ASP A 55 10.66 -6.25 16.57
CA ASP A 55 11.18 -7.61 16.81
C ASP A 55 10.29 -8.72 16.23
N PHE A 56 10.88 -9.90 16.05
CA PHE A 56 10.16 -11.13 15.79
C PHE A 56 9.34 -11.58 17.02
N ASP A 57 8.06 -11.88 16.83
CA ASP A 57 7.21 -12.42 17.89
C ASP A 57 7.29 -13.97 17.89
N ARG A 58 7.91 -14.53 18.93
CA ARG A 58 8.07 -15.99 19.10
C ARG A 58 6.75 -16.74 19.26
N LYS A 59 5.73 -16.12 19.86
CA LYS A 59 4.41 -16.75 20.06
C LYS A 59 3.63 -16.78 18.74
N LYS A 60 3.65 -15.66 18.00
CA LYS A 60 2.99 -15.57 16.69
C LYS A 60 3.77 -16.26 15.58
N ARG A 61 5.09 -16.44 15.75
CA ARG A 61 6.01 -17.06 14.78
C ARG A 61 6.17 -16.26 13.48
N HIS A 62 6.12 -14.93 13.58
CA HIS A 62 6.46 -14.01 12.50
C HIS A 62 6.95 -12.69 13.08
N GLY A 63 7.63 -11.88 12.26
CA GLY A 63 8.06 -10.53 12.62
C GLY A 63 7.31 -9.43 11.89
N PHE A 64 6.11 -9.66 11.35
CA PHE A 64 5.26 -8.61 10.79
C PHE A 64 4.53 -7.78 11.85
N ILE A 65 4.22 -6.52 11.54
CA ILE A 65 3.18 -5.74 12.21
C ILE A 65 1.81 -6.24 11.71
N ASP A 66 0.97 -6.73 12.61
CA ASP A 66 -0.29 -7.41 12.27
C ASP A 66 -1.53 -6.75 12.91
N SER A 67 -1.37 -5.54 13.44
CA SER A 67 -2.48 -4.74 13.97
C SER A 67 -2.12 -3.26 14.03
N GLN A 68 -3.14 -2.41 14.00
CA GLN A 68 -2.97 -0.96 14.17
C GLN A 68 -2.39 -0.60 15.54
N LYS A 69 -2.82 -1.28 16.61
CA LYS A 69 -2.25 -1.09 17.94
C LYS A 69 -0.74 -1.33 17.93
N ARG A 70 -0.29 -2.45 17.34
CA ARG A 70 1.12 -2.78 17.26
C ARG A 70 1.88 -1.76 16.40
N GLY A 71 1.32 -1.31 15.28
CA GLY A 71 1.94 -0.28 14.48
C GLY A 71 2.12 1.04 15.24
N ILE A 72 1.11 1.50 15.95
CA ILE A 72 1.22 2.70 16.81
C ILE A 72 2.32 2.53 17.85
N GLU A 73 2.40 1.38 18.53
CA GLU A 73 3.47 1.10 19.50
C GLU A 73 4.86 1.18 18.87
N VAL A 74 5.04 0.67 17.64
CA VAL A 74 6.31 0.76 16.91
C VAL A 74 6.65 2.21 16.60
N PHE A 75 5.75 2.95 15.96
CA PHE A 75 6.02 4.34 15.54
C PHE A 75 6.21 5.32 16.70
N ARG A 76 5.69 5.04 17.90
CA ARG A 76 5.98 5.84 19.11
C ARG A 76 7.46 5.83 19.51
N GLU A 77 8.16 4.75 19.19
CA GLU A 77 9.57 4.56 19.57
C GLU A 77 10.53 4.91 18.43
N LEU A 78 10.06 4.99 17.19
CA LEU A 78 10.89 5.34 16.03
C LEU A 78 11.30 6.82 16.05
N ASP A 79 12.49 7.09 15.52
CA ASP A 79 12.86 8.44 15.10
C ASP A 79 11.96 8.88 13.92
N PRO A 80 11.09 9.88 14.09
CA PRO A 80 10.16 10.30 13.05
C PRO A 80 10.85 10.96 11.85
N ASP A 81 12.11 11.39 11.98
CA ASP A 81 12.84 12.06 10.90
C ASP A 81 13.77 11.10 10.14
N ALA A 82 13.86 9.83 10.56
CA ALA A 82 14.80 8.89 9.99
C ALA A 82 14.31 8.27 8.66
N PRO A 83 15.23 7.88 7.76
CA PRO A 83 14.85 7.13 6.56
C PRO A 83 14.22 5.78 6.93
N LEU A 84 13.10 5.46 6.30
CA LEU A 84 12.29 4.28 6.58
C LEU A 84 12.04 3.49 5.30
N ILE A 85 12.43 2.22 5.30
CA ILE A 85 12.11 1.26 4.24
C ILE A 85 11.01 0.31 4.73
N ILE A 86 9.91 0.23 3.99
CA ILE A 86 8.82 -0.70 4.22
C ILE A 86 8.98 -1.85 3.21
N ALA A 87 9.42 -3.00 3.69
CA ALA A 87 9.69 -4.18 2.86
C ALA A 87 8.52 -5.16 2.93
N GLU A 88 7.90 -5.43 1.78
CA GLU A 88 6.66 -6.22 1.66
C GLU A 88 6.89 -7.51 0.86
N CYS A 89 6.67 -8.66 1.51
CA CYS A 89 6.62 -9.99 0.87
C CYS A 89 5.30 -10.71 1.16
N VAL A 90 4.29 -10.00 1.65
CA VAL A 90 2.97 -10.53 2.02
C VAL A 90 1.89 -9.54 1.61
N TRP A 91 0.63 -9.99 1.61
CA TRP A 91 -0.50 -9.08 1.57
C TRP A 91 -0.56 -8.37 2.92
N GLN A 92 -0.74 -7.05 2.88
CA GLN A 92 -0.68 -6.21 4.06
C GLN A 92 -1.90 -5.31 4.15
N TYR A 93 -2.24 -4.94 5.39
CA TYR A 93 -3.37 -4.09 5.69
C TYR A 93 -2.82 -2.73 6.10
N SER A 94 -2.97 -1.73 5.22
CA SER A 94 -2.31 -0.43 5.37
C SER A 94 -2.68 0.24 6.69
N GLN A 95 -3.91 0.02 7.19
CA GLN A 95 -4.39 0.49 8.49
C GLN A 95 -3.47 0.18 9.67
N HIS A 96 -2.62 -0.86 9.58
CA HIS A 96 -1.68 -1.21 10.63
C HIS A 96 -0.65 -0.11 10.87
N ILE A 97 -0.16 0.51 9.81
CA ILE A 97 0.99 1.42 9.87
C ILE A 97 0.67 2.83 9.38
N LEU A 98 -0.45 3.03 8.69
CA LEU A 98 -0.83 4.31 8.11
C LEU A 98 -0.88 5.46 9.14
N PRO A 99 -1.41 5.28 10.37
CA PRO A 99 -1.36 6.34 11.39
C PRO A 99 0.08 6.74 11.78
N GLY A 100 1.00 5.78 11.79
CA GLY A 100 2.41 6.03 12.07
C GLY A 100 3.07 6.80 10.94
N LEU A 101 2.87 6.34 9.70
CA LEU A 101 3.41 6.96 8.49
C LEU A 101 2.91 8.38 8.28
N LEU A 102 1.65 8.68 8.64
CA LEU A 102 1.09 10.04 8.59
C LEU A 102 1.90 11.05 9.40
N THR A 103 2.54 10.61 10.49
CA THR A 103 3.33 11.49 11.37
C THR A 103 4.84 11.36 11.17
N HIS A 104 5.27 10.46 10.27
CA HIS A 104 6.66 10.27 9.90
C HIS A 104 7.09 11.35 8.90
N ARG A 105 8.23 11.99 9.15
CA ARG A 105 8.76 13.11 8.36
C ARG A 105 9.99 12.74 7.54
N GLY A 106 10.68 11.65 7.92
CA GLY A 106 11.81 11.14 7.15
C GLY A 106 11.36 10.56 5.80
N PRO A 107 12.29 10.35 4.85
CA PRO A 107 11.97 9.77 3.57
C PRO A 107 11.47 8.32 3.73
N ILE A 108 10.49 7.95 2.91
CA ILE A 108 9.88 6.62 2.90
C ILE A 108 10.19 5.92 1.58
N LEU A 109 10.68 4.68 1.66
CA LEU A 109 10.81 3.76 0.54
C LEU A 109 9.88 2.58 0.73
N THR A 110 8.98 2.36 -0.19
CA THR A 110 8.21 1.10 -0.26
C THR A 110 8.95 0.13 -1.17
N LEU A 111 9.17 -1.10 -0.72
CA LEU A 111 9.92 -2.12 -1.45
C LEU A 111 9.19 -3.45 -1.45
N ALA A 112 9.15 -4.15 -2.58
CA ALA A 112 8.55 -5.48 -2.68
C ALA A 112 9.38 -6.49 -3.48
N ASN A 113 9.18 -7.78 -3.19
CA ASN A 113 9.65 -8.87 -4.05
C ASN A 113 8.66 -9.15 -5.20
N TRP A 114 9.17 -9.32 -6.41
CA TRP A 114 8.38 -9.81 -7.56
C TRP A 114 8.57 -11.32 -7.73
N SER A 115 7.90 -12.09 -6.87
CA SER A 115 8.09 -13.55 -6.78
C SER A 115 7.06 -14.39 -7.56
N GLY A 116 5.90 -13.82 -7.90
CA GLY A 116 4.75 -14.54 -8.48
C GLY A 116 4.03 -15.49 -7.50
N MET A 117 4.68 -15.91 -6.42
CA MET A 117 4.14 -16.78 -5.38
C MET A 117 3.61 -15.98 -4.18
N TRP A 118 4.34 -14.94 -3.78
CA TRP A 118 4.05 -14.13 -2.61
C TRP A 118 3.45 -12.78 -3.00
N PRO A 119 2.36 -12.34 -2.36
CA PRO A 119 1.62 -11.13 -2.75
C PRO A 119 2.26 -9.81 -2.29
N GLY A 120 3.59 -9.77 -2.11
CA GLY A 120 4.32 -8.57 -1.65
C GLY A 120 4.13 -7.36 -2.55
N LEU A 121 4.20 -7.54 -3.88
CA LEU A 121 3.96 -6.45 -4.84
C LEU A 121 2.55 -5.86 -4.72
N VAL A 122 1.54 -6.72 -4.55
CA VAL A 122 0.14 -6.29 -4.39
C VAL A 122 -0.05 -5.57 -3.05
N GLY A 123 0.54 -6.09 -1.98
CA GLY A 123 0.55 -5.44 -0.66
C GLY A 123 1.20 -4.06 -0.71
N MET A 124 2.36 -3.93 -1.35
CA MET A 124 3.05 -2.66 -1.52
C MET A 124 2.21 -1.65 -2.33
N LEU A 125 1.60 -2.06 -3.45
CA LEU A 125 0.77 -1.17 -4.25
C LEU A 125 -0.48 -0.69 -3.49
N ASN A 126 -1.06 -1.54 -2.63
CA ASN A 126 -2.14 -1.15 -1.73
C ASN A 126 -1.70 -0.08 -0.71
N LEU A 127 -0.48 -0.19 -0.18
CA LEU A 127 0.10 0.84 0.68
C LEU A 127 0.33 2.14 -0.09
N ASN A 128 0.94 2.05 -1.28
CA ASN A 128 1.24 3.21 -2.13
C ASN A 128 0.00 4.01 -2.48
N GLY A 129 -1.11 3.34 -2.84
CA GLY A 129 -2.39 4.02 -3.07
C GLY A 129 -2.90 4.74 -1.82
N SER A 130 -2.65 4.18 -0.64
CA SER A 130 -3.06 4.80 0.64
C SER A 130 -2.20 6.02 0.98
N LEU A 131 -0.88 5.94 0.74
CA LEU A 131 0.07 7.04 0.94
C LEU A 131 -0.21 8.20 -0.03
N THR A 132 -0.41 7.88 -1.31
CA THR A 132 -0.79 8.88 -2.34
C THR A 132 -2.07 9.60 -1.95
N LYS A 133 -3.10 8.84 -1.53
CA LYS A 133 -4.38 9.42 -1.12
C LYS A 133 -4.23 10.36 0.08
N MET A 134 -3.27 10.11 0.97
CA MET A 134 -3.00 10.93 2.15
C MET A 134 -1.96 12.02 1.91
N ASP A 135 -1.53 12.22 0.67
CA ASP A 135 -0.50 13.20 0.30
C ASP A 135 0.83 13.00 1.06
N ILE A 136 1.18 11.73 1.31
CA ILE A 136 2.45 11.35 1.93
C ILE A 136 3.44 11.01 0.82
N SER A 137 4.57 11.71 0.77
CA SER A 137 5.65 11.44 -0.18
C SER A 137 6.33 10.10 0.10
N TYR A 138 6.55 9.32 -0.95
CA TYR A 138 7.31 8.06 -0.89
C TYR A 138 8.00 7.79 -2.23
N SER A 139 9.05 6.98 -2.19
CA SER A 139 9.65 6.34 -3.37
C SER A 139 9.30 4.85 -3.39
N THR A 140 9.37 4.23 -4.57
CA THR A 140 9.02 2.82 -4.72
C THR A 140 10.01 2.07 -5.59
N ILE A 141 10.43 0.89 -5.13
CA ILE A 141 11.16 -0.07 -5.97
C ILE A 141 10.64 -1.49 -5.76
N TRP A 142 10.84 -2.33 -6.76
CA TRP A 142 10.60 -3.76 -6.64
C TRP A 142 11.68 -4.50 -7.40
N SER A 143 11.90 -5.75 -7.02
CA SER A 143 12.84 -6.62 -7.74
C SER A 143 12.45 -8.07 -7.60
N LYS A 144 12.79 -8.88 -8.61
CA LYS A 144 12.64 -10.34 -8.55
C LYS A 144 13.63 -10.96 -7.55
N ASN A 145 14.86 -10.43 -7.46
CA ASN A 145 15.95 -11.04 -6.69
C ASN A 145 16.89 -10.03 -6.00
N PHE A 146 16.62 -8.73 -6.09
CA PHE A 146 17.40 -7.64 -5.50
C PHE A 146 18.86 -7.58 -5.98
N SER A 147 19.15 -8.10 -7.18
CA SER A 147 20.49 -8.06 -7.77
C SER A 147 20.56 -7.28 -9.08
N ASP A 148 19.43 -6.87 -9.64
CA ASP A 148 19.38 -6.14 -10.90
C ASP A 148 19.91 -4.70 -10.77
N SER A 149 20.31 -4.13 -11.90
CA SER A 149 20.93 -2.81 -11.95
C SER A 149 19.96 -1.68 -11.60
N PHE A 150 18.67 -1.83 -11.92
CA PHE A 150 17.64 -0.87 -11.57
C PHE A 150 17.50 -0.79 -10.04
N PHE A 151 17.37 -1.94 -9.36
CA PHE A 151 17.31 -2.01 -7.90
C PHE A 151 18.53 -1.36 -7.24
N ARG A 152 19.76 -1.76 -7.64
CA ARG A 152 20.99 -1.25 -7.01
C ARG A 152 21.15 0.26 -7.18
N LYS A 153 20.93 0.78 -8.39
CA LYS A 153 21.03 2.22 -8.67
C LYS A 153 19.99 3.02 -7.90
N SER A 154 18.74 2.53 -7.90
CA SER A 154 17.63 3.21 -7.23
C SER A 154 17.76 3.18 -5.71
N LEU A 155 18.21 2.06 -5.13
CA LEU A 155 18.50 1.96 -3.70
C LEU A 155 19.62 2.93 -3.30
N ARG A 156 20.72 2.99 -4.07
CA ARG A 156 21.80 3.95 -3.84
C ARG A 156 21.32 5.39 -3.90
N GLN A 157 20.54 5.74 -4.92
CA GLN A 157 19.98 7.09 -5.07
C GLN A 157 19.14 7.44 -3.83
N TRP A 158 18.20 6.57 -3.47
CA TRP A 158 17.32 6.80 -2.34
C TRP A 158 18.06 6.93 -1.00
N LEU A 159 19.07 6.09 -0.76
CA LEU A 159 19.88 6.19 0.46
C LEU A 159 20.62 7.53 0.55
N ASN A 160 21.10 8.08 -0.57
CA ASN A 160 21.86 9.34 -0.57
C ASN A 160 20.98 10.59 -0.60
N GLU A 161 19.84 10.52 -1.30
CA GLU A 161 19.01 11.69 -1.64
C GLU A 161 17.64 11.67 -0.94
N GLY A 162 17.19 10.52 -0.44
CA GLY A 162 15.85 10.34 0.14
C GLY A 162 14.73 10.13 -0.88
N GLU A 163 15.05 10.16 -2.18
CA GLU A 163 14.10 10.00 -3.28
C GLU A 163 14.68 9.19 -4.45
N ILE A 164 13.79 8.75 -5.34
CA ILE A 164 14.15 8.02 -6.57
C ILE A 164 13.57 8.77 -7.77
N SER A 165 14.41 9.06 -8.74
CA SER A 165 13.97 9.62 -10.02
C SER A 165 13.61 8.49 -10.99
N HIS A 166 12.32 8.35 -11.31
CA HIS A 166 11.85 7.37 -12.29
C HIS A 166 11.80 7.96 -13.70
N ASP A 167 12.17 7.17 -14.70
CA ASP A 167 11.98 7.54 -16.11
C ASP A 167 10.47 7.57 -16.46
N GLN A 168 9.94 8.77 -16.63
CA GLN A 168 8.56 9.02 -17.01
C GLN A 168 8.43 9.38 -18.51
N SER A 169 9.45 9.17 -19.34
CA SER A 169 9.43 9.51 -20.78
C SER A 169 8.30 8.84 -21.57
N HIS A 170 7.84 7.68 -21.09
CA HIS A 170 6.71 6.92 -21.63
C HIS A 170 5.34 7.52 -21.26
N VAL A 171 5.27 8.35 -20.23
CA VAL A 171 4.05 9.06 -19.83
C VAL A 171 3.91 10.32 -20.68
N LYS A 172 2.71 10.56 -21.22
CA LYS A 172 2.41 11.74 -22.02
C LYS A 172 1.16 12.43 -21.48
N ASN A 173 1.20 13.76 -21.43
CA ASN A 173 0.00 14.53 -21.13
C ASN A 173 -1.02 14.31 -22.25
N ILE A 174 -2.22 13.89 -21.89
CA ILE A 174 -3.31 13.60 -22.84
C ILE A 174 -3.64 14.80 -23.74
N THR A 175 -3.43 16.03 -23.26
CA THR A 175 -3.66 17.25 -24.06
C THR A 175 -2.69 17.40 -25.24
N LEU A 176 -1.57 16.68 -25.22
CA LEU A 176 -0.56 16.66 -26.28
C LEU A 176 -0.77 15.49 -27.25
N LEU A 177 -1.76 14.63 -27.01
CA LEU A 177 -2.02 13.45 -27.81
C LEU A 177 -3.13 13.72 -28.83
N SER A 178 -2.93 13.23 -30.07
CA SER A 178 -3.99 13.16 -31.07
C SER A 178 -4.77 11.85 -30.88
N LEU A 179 -5.92 11.94 -30.23
CA LEU A 179 -6.81 10.79 -30.02
C LEU A 179 -7.75 10.61 -31.21
N PRO A 180 -8.17 9.37 -31.55
CA PRO A 180 -9.16 9.15 -32.58
C PRO A 180 -10.47 9.89 -32.28
N ILE A 181 -11.00 10.63 -33.26
CA ILE A 181 -12.17 11.51 -33.09
C ILE A 181 -13.40 10.71 -32.62
N SER A 182 -13.56 9.48 -33.11
CA SER A 182 -14.63 8.57 -32.70
C SER A 182 -14.61 8.30 -31.20
N GLU A 183 -13.45 7.94 -30.64
CA GLU A 183 -13.28 7.62 -29.22
C GLU A 183 -13.54 8.85 -28.34
N VAL A 184 -13.04 10.02 -28.76
CA VAL A 184 -13.29 11.28 -28.04
C VAL A 184 -14.78 11.61 -28.03
N LYS A 185 -15.49 11.41 -29.15
CA LYS A 185 -16.93 11.65 -29.25
C LYS A 185 -17.70 10.70 -28.33
N THR A 186 -17.36 9.41 -28.34
CA THR A 186 -17.96 8.39 -27.47
C THR A 186 -17.73 8.73 -26.00
N GLY A 187 -16.49 8.91 -25.57
CA GLY A 187 -16.17 9.20 -24.17
C GLY A 187 -16.85 10.47 -23.65
N ARG A 188 -16.89 11.55 -24.44
CA ARG A 188 -17.61 12.78 -24.07
C ARG A 188 -19.13 12.61 -24.04
N SER A 189 -19.69 11.83 -24.96
CA SER A 189 -21.12 11.49 -24.96
C SER A 189 -21.49 10.74 -23.67
N GLU A 190 -20.77 9.66 -23.36
CA GLU A 190 -21.06 8.84 -22.18
C GLU A 190 -20.83 9.59 -20.87
N ALA A 191 -19.78 10.41 -20.76
CA ALA A 191 -19.56 11.26 -19.59
C ALA A 191 -20.70 12.25 -19.36
N ARG A 192 -21.21 12.90 -20.41
CA ARG A 192 -22.37 13.80 -20.29
C ARG A 192 -23.64 13.07 -19.90
N LYS A 193 -23.88 11.88 -20.48
CA LYS A 193 -25.02 11.03 -20.11
C LYS A 193 -24.96 10.65 -18.64
N LEU A 194 -23.80 10.21 -18.13
CA LEU A 194 -23.62 9.85 -16.73
C LEU A 194 -23.89 11.05 -15.80
N LEU A 195 -23.40 12.25 -16.15
CA LEU A 195 -23.65 13.46 -15.36
C LEU A 195 -25.12 13.87 -15.32
N ALA A 196 -25.82 13.74 -16.45
CA ALA A 196 -27.23 14.09 -16.58
C ALA A 196 -28.13 13.09 -15.85
N ASN A 197 -27.93 11.79 -16.09
CA ASN A 197 -28.77 10.72 -15.56
C ASN A 197 -28.46 10.41 -14.10
N LYS A 198 -27.19 10.61 -13.69
CA LYS A 198 -26.63 10.21 -12.39
C LYS A 198 -26.66 8.69 -12.22
N ALA A 199 -25.79 8.18 -11.35
CA ALA A 199 -25.77 6.78 -10.98
C ALA A 199 -25.66 6.63 -9.47
N ILE A 200 -26.34 5.61 -8.94
CA ILE A 200 -26.18 5.17 -7.56
C ILE A 200 -25.21 4.00 -7.54
N MET A 201 -24.16 4.13 -6.74
CA MET A 201 -23.25 3.04 -6.40
C MET A 201 -23.63 2.51 -5.02
N GLY A 202 -24.23 1.32 -4.98
CA GLY A 202 -24.51 0.61 -3.74
C GLY A 202 -23.23 0.10 -3.10
N VAL A 203 -22.95 0.50 -1.86
CA VAL A 203 -21.73 0.17 -1.13
C VAL A 203 -22.09 -0.56 0.16
N PHE A 204 -21.79 -1.86 0.22
CA PHE A 204 -22.04 -2.66 1.43
C PHE A 204 -20.93 -2.58 2.46
N ASP A 205 -19.70 -2.29 2.04
CA ASP A 205 -18.55 -2.12 2.92
C ASP A 205 -17.51 -1.25 2.22
N GLU A 206 -17.19 -0.11 2.83
CA GLU A 206 -16.22 0.84 2.29
C GLU A 206 -14.93 0.74 3.10
N GLY A 207 -13.80 0.59 2.40
CA GLY A 207 -12.51 0.43 3.10
C GLY A 207 -12.40 -0.90 3.83
N CYS A 208 -13.07 -1.94 3.32
CA CYS A 208 -12.97 -3.32 3.78
C CYS A 208 -11.52 -3.63 4.15
N MET A 209 -11.31 -4.24 5.32
CA MET A 209 -9.99 -4.65 5.76
C MET A 209 -8.99 -3.47 5.91
N GLY A 210 -9.48 -2.25 6.13
CA GLY A 210 -8.63 -1.08 6.35
C GLY A 210 -7.85 -0.63 5.11
N MET A 211 -8.32 -0.99 3.91
CA MET A 211 -7.78 -0.49 2.64
C MET A 211 -8.18 0.97 2.46
N HIS A 212 -7.39 1.88 3.04
CA HIS A 212 -7.69 3.32 3.02
C HIS A 212 -7.82 3.89 1.59
N ASN A 213 -7.03 3.38 0.66
CA ASN A 213 -7.11 3.68 -0.78
C ASN A 213 -8.45 3.30 -1.43
N ALA A 214 -9.18 2.32 -0.89
CA ALA A 214 -10.48 1.87 -1.42
C ALA A 214 -11.65 2.76 -0.97
N ILE A 215 -11.44 3.65 0.01
CA ILE A 215 -12.44 4.63 0.44
C ILE A 215 -12.38 5.81 -0.53
N ILE A 216 -13.43 6.06 -1.30
CA ILE A 216 -13.43 7.14 -2.31
C ILE A 216 -14.17 8.35 -1.71
N PRO A 217 -13.56 9.53 -1.56
CA PRO A 217 -14.26 10.71 -1.05
C PRO A 217 -15.49 11.06 -1.90
N ASP A 218 -16.63 11.34 -1.23
CA ASP A 218 -17.91 11.63 -1.88
C ASP A 218 -17.77 12.88 -2.77
N GLU A 219 -17.03 13.89 -2.31
CA GLU A 219 -16.82 15.15 -3.03
C GLU A 219 -16.06 14.97 -4.36
N LEU A 220 -15.19 13.95 -4.44
CA LEU A 220 -14.49 13.60 -5.66
C LEU A 220 -15.37 12.76 -6.59
N LEU A 221 -16.08 11.77 -6.03
CA LEU A 221 -16.93 10.86 -6.81
C LEU A 221 -18.18 11.55 -7.36
N ASN A 222 -18.87 12.35 -6.55
CA ASN A 222 -20.12 13.03 -6.93
C ASN A 222 -19.94 13.93 -8.16
N ARG A 223 -18.73 14.48 -8.37
CA ARG A 223 -18.39 15.29 -9.56
C ARG A 223 -18.44 14.50 -10.87
N THR A 224 -18.39 13.17 -10.82
CA THR A 224 -18.53 12.30 -12.01
C THR A 224 -19.99 11.93 -12.30
N GLY A 225 -20.93 12.33 -11.44
CA GLY A 225 -22.34 11.95 -11.53
C GLY A 225 -22.67 10.66 -10.78
N VAL A 226 -21.70 10.05 -10.11
CA VAL A 226 -21.88 8.83 -9.29
C VAL A 226 -22.03 9.20 -7.83
N PHE A 227 -23.05 8.67 -7.15
CA PHE A 227 -23.37 8.94 -5.76
C PHE A 227 -23.39 7.62 -4.98
N LYS A 228 -22.83 7.60 -3.76
CA LYS A 228 -22.81 6.40 -2.93
C LYS A 228 -24.09 6.25 -2.14
N GLU A 229 -24.69 5.07 -2.21
CA GLU A 229 -25.69 4.61 -1.25
C GLU A 229 -25.05 3.54 -0.37
N ARG A 230 -24.91 3.85 0.93
CA ARG A 230 -24.24 2.97 1.89
C ARG A 230 -25.26 2.03 2.50
N LEU A 231 -25.07 0.74 2.29
CA LEU A 231 -25.97 -0.33 2.67
C LEU A 231 -25.34 -1.18 3.75
N SER A 232 -26.15 -1.72 4.66
CA SER A 232 -25.65 -2.64 5.69
C SER A 232 -25.44 -4.04 5.11
N GLN A 233 -24.28 -4.66 5.36
CA GLN A 233 -24.09 -6.10 5.10
C GLN A 233 -25.08 -6.97 5.87
N SER A 234 -25.54 -6.55 7.05
CA SER A 234 -26.57 -7.30 7.79
C SER A 234 -27.93 -7.22 7.12
N ALA A 235 -28.24 -6.10 6.45
CA ALA A 235 -29.47 -5.98 5.66
C ALA A 235 -29.41 -6.89 4.44
N LEU A 236 -28.25 -6.99 3.77
CA LEU A 236 -28.03 -7.96 2.70
C LEU A 236 -28.26 -9.39 3.19
N TYR A 237 -27.61 -9.78 4.29
CA TYR A 237 -27.80 -11.11 4.86
C TYR A 237 -29.25 -11.40 5.24
N ALA A 238 -29.96 -10.44 5.83
CA ALA A 238 -31.37 -10.59 6.16
C ALA A 238 -32.23 -10.80 4.91
N ALA A 239 -32.05 -9.99 3.86
CA ALA A 239 -32.77 -10.11 2.61
C ALA A 239 -32.48 -11.45 1.89
N MET A 240 -31.23 -11.91 1.93
CA MET A 240 -30.85 -13.21 1.35
C MET A 240 -31.59 -14.38 2.00
N ARG A 241 -32.03 -14.26 3.26
CA ARG A 241 -32.79 -15.32 3.95
C ARG A 241 -34.26 -15.39 3.53
N GLU A 242 -34.76 -14.38 2.82
CA GLU A 242 -36.13 -14.35 2.29
C GLU A 242 -36.21 -14.90 0.86
N VAL A 243 -35.06 -15.06 0.18
CA VAL A 243 -34.97 -15.70 -1.13
C VAL A 243 -35.25 -17.19 -0.98
N ARG A 244 -36.19 -17.71 -1.77
CA ARG A 244 -36.52 -19.15 -1.77
C ARG A 244 -35.44 -19.95 -2.49
N ASP A 245 -35.25 -21.19 -2.06
CA ASP A 245 -34.26 -22.10 -2.65
C ASP A 245 -34.49 -22.27 -4.17
N GLU A 246 -35.74 -22.36 -4.63
CA GLU A 246 -36.03 -22.52 -6.06
C GLU A 246 -35.62 -21.28 -6.90
N GLU A 247 -35.70 -20.08 -6.31
CA GLU A 247 -35.27 -18.84 -6.98
C GLU A 247 -33.74 -18.72 -7.00
N ALA A 248 -33.08 -19.12 -5.90
CA ALA A 248 -31.64 -19.11 -5.79
C ALA A 248 -30.96 -20.11 -6.75
N GLU A 249 -31.58 -21.27 -6.99
CA GLU A 249 -31.03 -22.32 -7.87
C GLU A 249 -31.27 -22.06 -9.36
N ALA A 250 -32.13 -21.11 -9.73
CA ALA A 250 -32.50 -20.82 -11.11
C ALA A 250 -31.52 -19.89 -11.86
N VAL A 251 -30.53 -19.31 -11.17
CA VAL A 251 -29.58 -18.29 -11.70
C VAL A 251 -28.16 -18.81 -11.90
#